data_AF-A0A327VQ07-F1
#
_entry.id   AF-A0A327VQ07-F1
#
_cell.length_a   1.000
_cell.length_b   1.000
_cell.length_c   1.000
_cell.angle_alpha   90.00
_cell.angle_beta   90.00
_cell.angle_gamma   90.00
#
_symmetry.space_group_name_H-M   'P 1'
#
loop_
_entity.id
_entity.type
_entity.pdbx_description
1 polymer ?
#
loop_
_entity_poly.entity_id
_entity_poly.type
_entity_poly.pdbx_seq_one_letter_code
_entity_poly.pdbx_strand_id
1 'polypeptide(L)'
;MTVDQAVLDWFSLSPSAETRPQEPEPRPTQAAPPSSWPVHPAERERLLEDLVRQEIGHVLDCPPTAVDRHQTLTDLGVGSMIGLELQRRLAAALAVEPELTFILRAPDTGTLARYLDRLLTPSKAGTEQRDIADPAAK
;
A
#
# COMPACT_ATOMS: atom_id res chain seq x y z
N MET A 1 -29.51 -18.23 23.03
CA MET A 1 -28.38 -17.29 23.16
C MET A 1 -28.48 -16.34 21.97
N THR A 2 -29.08 -15.18 22.20
CA THR A 2 -29.45 -14.22 21.15
C THR A 2 -28.41 -13.11 21.18
N VAL A 3 -27.71 -12.90 20.07
CA VAL A 3 -26.77 -11.79 19.91
C VAL A 3 -27.57 -10.48 19.91
N ASP A 4 -27.06 -9.51 20.64
CA ASP A 4 -27.67 -8.22 20.97
C ASP A 4 -27.89 -7.34 19.72
N GLN A 5 -29.12 -6.89 19.50
CA GLN A 5 -29.54 -6.09 18.34
C GLN A 5 -28.95 -4.66 18.33
N ALA A 6 -28.38 -4.17 19.43
CA ALA A 6 -27.79 -2.82 19.45
C ALA A 6 -26.52 -2.69 18.59
N VAL A 7 -25.84 -3.81 18.28
CA VAL A 7 -24.63 -3.82 17.44
C VAL A 7 -24.97 -3.72 15.95
N LEU A 8 -26.18 -4.13 15.55
CA LEU A 8 -26.65 -4.11 14.16
C LEU A 8 -27.35 -2.79 13.78
N ASP A 9 -27.96 -2.11 14.75
CA ASP A 9 -28.59 -0.79 14.52
C ASP A 9 -27.57 0.32 14.19
N TRP A 10 -26.31 0.18 14.63
CA TRP A 10 -25.22 1.10 14.28
C TRP A 10 -24.99 1.20 12.77
N PHE A 11 -25.27 0.12 12.02
CA PHE A 11 -25.05 0.10 10.58
C PHE A 11 -26.20 0.70 9.76
N SER A 12 -27.34 1.03 10.38
CA SER A 12 -28.55 1.45 9.66
C SER A 12 -28.94 2.93 9.82
N LEU A 13 -28.34 3.67 10.76
CA LEU A 13 -28.54 5.13 10.86
C LEU A 13 -27.36 5.92 10.29
N SER A 14 -27.44 6.18 9.00
CA SER A 14 -27.11 7.51 8.47
C SER A 14 -28.33 7.93 7.65
N PRO A 15 -28.86 9.17 7.75
CA PRO A 15 -28.04 10.37 7.56
C PRO A 15 -28.48 11.61 8.37
N SER A 16 -27.53 12.45 8.77
CA SER A 16 -27.79 13.89 8.88
C SER A 16 -26.58 14.65 8.40
N ALA A 17 -26.81 15.32 7.28
CA ALA A 17 -25.91 16.29 6.67
C ALA A 17 -25.75 17.48 7.61
N GLU A 18 -24.83 17.40 8.57
CA GLU A 18 -24.35 18.59 9.24
C GLU A 18 -23.37 19.27 8.28
N THR A 19 -23.84 20.36 7.67
CA THR A 19 -23.07 21.22 6.76
C THR A 19 -21.99 21.97 7.55
N ARG A 20 -20.94 21.29 8.00
CA ARG A 20 -19.66 21.96 8.21
C ARG A 20 -19.07 22.26 6.82
N PRO A 21 -18.46 23.43 6.59
CA PRO A 21 -17.52 23.55 5.49
C PRO A 21 -16.46 22.47 5.72
N GLN A 22 -16.58 21.38 4.99
CA GLN A 22 -15.52 20.42 4.80
C GLN A 22 -14.46 21.22 4.03
N GLU A 23 -13.48 21.77 4.74
CA GLU A 23 -12.16 22.06 4.18
C GLU A 23 -11.85 20.88 3.25
N PRO A 24 -11.57 21.10 1.95
CA PRO A 24 -11.53 20.02 0.97
C PRO A 24 -10.61 18.93 1.50
N GLU A 25 -11.19 17.79 1.91
CA GLU A 25 -10.42 16.58 2.12
C GLU A 25 -9.57 16.43 0.87
N PRO A 26 -8.23 16.39 0.98
CA PRO A 26 -7.43 16.02 -0.16
C PRO A 26 -7.91 14.63 -0.51
N ARG A 27 -8.70 14.54 -1.60
CA ARG A 27 -9.02 13.27 -2.26
C ARG A 27 -7.76 12.43 -2.14
N PRO A 28 -7.82 11.17 -1.63
CA PRO A 28 -6.68 10.27 -1.81
C PRO A 28 -6.37 10.37 -3.30
N THR A 29 -5.19 10.90 -3.63
CA THR A 29 -4.76 11.13 -5.01
C THR A 29 -5.06 9.83 -5.70
N GLN A 30 -6.13 9.82 -6.50
CA GLN A 30 -6.64 8.61 -7.11
C GLN A 30 -5.50 8.17 -7.99
N ALA A 31 -4.77 7.18 -7.49
CA ALA A 31 -3.54 6.75 -8.10
C ALA A 31 -3.86 6.41 -9.53
N ALA A 32 -3.06 6.96 -10.43
CA ALA A 32 -3.29 6.80 -11.85
C ALA A 32 -3.44 5.29 -12.13
N PRO A 33 -4.47 4.85 -12.88
CA PRO A 33 -4.69 3.43 -13.13
C PRO A 33 -3.38 2.81 -13.65
N PRO A 34 -3.13 1.50 -13.44
CA PRO A 34 -1.86 0.86 -13.82
C PRO A 34 -1.48 1.08 -15.30
N SER A 35 -2.44 1.41 -16.18
CA SER A 35 -2.25 1.79 -17.59
C SER A 35 -1.77 3.23 -17.86
N SER A 36 -1.69 4.10 -16.85
CA SER A 36 -1.29 5.51 -16.97
C SER A 36 0.16 5.79 -16.56
N TRP A 37 0.90 4.76 -16.14
CA TRP A 37 2.30 4.91 -15.76
C TRP A 37 3.18 5.16 -16.99
N PRO A 38 4.23 6.00 -16.87
CA PRO A 38 5.13 6.26 -17.98
C PRO A 38 5.81 4.97 -18.44
N VAL A 39 5.95 4.82 -19.75
CA VAL A 39 6.62 3.67 -20.38
C VAL A 39 8.14 3.69 -20.19
N HIS A 40 8.73 4.82 -19.80
CA HIS A 40 10.16 4.91 -19.56
C HIS A 40 10.51 4.47 -18.12
N PRO A 41 11.34 3.43 -17.93
CA PRO A 41 11.53 2.79 -16.63
C PRO A 41 12.09 3.74 -15.58
N ALA A 42 13.04 4.60 -15.95
CA ALA A 42 13.64 5.57 -15.03
C ALA A 42 12.63 6.65 -14.56
N GLU A 43 11.65 7.00 -15.40
CA GLU A 43 10.61 7.96 -15.01
C GLU A 43 9.57 7.30 -14.12
N ARG A 44 9.20 6.06 -14.44
CA ARG A 44 8.28 5.26 -13.64
C ARG A 44 8.82 5.00 -12.24
N GLU A 45 10.09 4.64 -12.13
CA GLU A 45 10.78 4.43 -10.84
C GLU A 45 10.75 5.69 -9.97
N ARG A 46 11.01 6.87 -10.56
CA ARG A 46 10.94 8.15 -9.83
C ARG A 46 9.54 8.46 -9.32
N LEU A 47 8.51 8.26 -10.15
CA LEU A 47 7.12 8.46 -9.74
C LEU A 47 6.69 7.46 -8.67
N LEU A 48 7.16 6.22 -8.74
CA LEU A 48 6.90 5.21 -7.72
C LEU A 48 7.60 5.55 -6.41
N GLU A 49 8.82 6.08 -6.46
CA GLU A 49 9.51 6.54 -5.25
C GLU A 49 8.79 7.72 -4.60
N ASP A 50 8.29 8.67 -5.40
CA ASP A 50 7.48 9.78 -4.89
C ASP A 50 6.18 9.27 -4.23
N LEU A 51 5.46 8.36 -4.89
CA LEU A 51 4.27 7.71 -4.32
C LEU A 51 4.58 6.99 -3.00
N VAL A 52 5.66 6.21 -2.95
CA VAL A 52 6.10 5.52 -1.73
C VAL A 52 6.32 6.53 -0.60
N ARG A 53 6.99 7.65 -0.87
CA ARG A 53 7.23 8.69 0.13
C ARG A 53 5.95 9.39 0.56
N GLN A 54 5.00 9.61 -0.34
CA GLN A 54 3.68 10.15 -0.03
C GLN A 54 2.89 9.23 0.90
N GLU A 55 2.86 7.93 0.61
CA GLU A 55 2.14 6.96 1.45
C GLU A 55 2.83 6.75 2.80
N ILE A 56 4.17 6.72 2.84
CA ILE A 56 4.92 6.68 4.11
C ILE A 56 4.62 7.94 4.94
N GLY A 57 4.65 9.12 4.33
CA GLY A 57 4.32 10.37 5.00
C GLY A 57 2.91 10.35 5.58
N HIS A 58 1.94 9.84 4.83
CA HIS A 58 0.56 9.69 5.31
C HIS A 58 0.45 8.79 6.54
N VAL A 59 1.08 7.60 6.52
CA VAL A 59 0.94 6.65 7.63
C VAL A 59 1.76 7.04 8.86
N LEU A 60 2.75 7.92 8.71
CA LEU A 60 3.58 8.47 9.79
C LEU A 60 3.16 9.88 10.23
N ASP A 61 2.09 10.45 9.64
CA ASP A 61 1.62 11.81 9.90
C ASP A 61 2.72 12.88 9.72
N CYS A 62 3.50 12.75 8.65
CA CYS A 62 4.61 13.65 8.33
C CYS A 62 4.65 14.02 6.83
N PRO A 63 5.25 15.16 6.46
CA PRO A 63 5.34 15.53 5.05
C PRO A 63 6.27 14.56 4.30
N PRO A 64 6.02 14.24 3.02
CA PRO A 64 6.84 13.33 2.23
C PRO A 64 8.30 13.80 2.08
N THR A 65 8.54 15.11 2.22
CA THR A 65 9.87 15.72 2.23
C THR A 65 10.68 15.39 3.50
N ALA A 66 10.01 15.02 4.60
CA ALA A 66 10.65 14.58 5.83
C ALA A 66 11.01 13.07 5.82
N VAL A 67 10.47 12.31 4.86
CA VAL A 67 10.82 10.90 4.68
C VAL A 67 12.22 10.80 4.07
N ASP A 68 13.17 10.26 4.85
CA ASP A 68 14.53 10.02 4.38
C ASP A 68 14.56 8.83 3.43
N ARG A 69 14.98 9.11 2.19
CA ARG A 69 15.06 8.13 1.11
C ARG A 69 16.15 7.07 1.30
N HIS A 70 17.07 7.22 2.25
CA HIS A 70 18.19 6.32 2.47
C HIS A 70 18.08 5.48 3.75
N GLN A 71 17.02 5.68 4.53
CA GLN A 71 16.77 4.92 5.75
C GLN A 71 15.88 3.71 5.49
N THR A 72 16.07 2.69 6.33
CA THR A 72 15.19 1.53 6.31
C THR A 72 13.79 1.94 6.72
N LEU A 73 12.78 1.25 6.20
CA LEU A 73 11.39 1.55 6.54
C LEU A 73 11.12 1.36 8.04
N THR A 74 11.78 0.39 8.66
CA THR A 74 11.71 0.20 10.12
C THR A 74 12.34 1.34 10.91
N ASP A 75 13.48 1.89 10.47
CA ASP A 75 14.12 3.05 11.12
C ASP A 75 13.27 4.33 10.96
N LEU A 76 12.51 4.44 9.87
CA LEU A 76 11.51 5.50 9.68
C LEU A 76 10.28 5.35 10.59
N GLY A 77 10.10 4.21 11.27
CA GLY A 77 8.95 3.94 12.13
C GLY A 77 7.85 3.08 11.48
N VAL A 78 8.08 2.56 10.26
CA VAL A 78 7.17 1.61 9.60
C VAL A 78 7.35 0.21 10.20
N GLY A 79 6.77 0.01 11.39
CA GLY A 79 6.64 -1.31 12.03
C GLY A 79 5.50 -2.15 11.46
N SER A 80 5.20 -3.33 12.03
CA SER A 80 4.25 -4.29 11.44
C SER A 80 2.84 -3.75 11.17
N MET A 81 2.27 -2.96 12.10
CA MET A 81 0.91 -2.41 11.94
C MET A 81 0.87 -1.27 10.91
N ILE A 82 1.84 -0.35 10.98
CA ILE A 82 2.00 0.74 10.02
C ILE A 82 2.34 0.19 8.62
N GLY A 83 3.16 -0.86 8.56
CA GLY A 83 3.53 -1.57 7.33
C GLY A 83 2.34 -2.26 6.67
N LEU A 84 1.41 -2.82 7.44
CA LEU A 84 0.18 -3.40 6.90
C LEU A 84 -0.76 -2.33 6.31
N GLU A 85 -0.88 -1.18 6.97
CA GLU A 85 -1.64 -0.04 6.42
C GLU A 85 -0.98 0.50 5.14
N LEU A 86 0.35 0.66 5.15
CA LEU A 86 1.13 1.03 3.98
C LEU A 86 0.95 0.02 2.84
N GLN A 87 0.96 -1.29 3.14
CA GLN A 87 0.69 -2.35 2.16
C GLN A 87 -0.67 -2.17 1.50
N ARG A 88 -1.73 -1.94 2.29
CA ARG A 88 -3.10 -1.75 1.78
C ARG A 88 -3.22 -0.51 0.90
N ARG A 89 -2.60 0.59 1.31
CA ARG A 89 -2.56 1.85 0.55
C ARG A 89 -1.84 1.69 -0.78
N LEU A 90 -0.66 1.09 -0.77
CA LEU A 90 0.09 0.80 -2.00
C LEU A 90 -0.68 -0.16 -2.90
N ALA A 91 -1.35 -1.17 -2.33
CA ALA A 91 -2.14 -2.12 -3.09
C ALA A 91 -3.33 -1.44 -3.79
N ALA A 92 -4.05 -0.59 -3.07
CA ALA A 92 -5.16 0.20 -3.60
C ALA A 92 -4.69 1.20 -4.67
N ALA A 93 -3.53 1.83 -4.47
CA ALA A 93 -2.97 2.81 -5.40
C ALA A 93 -2.49 2.16 -6.72
N LEU A 94 -1.88 0.99 -6.63
CA LEU A 94 -1.18 0.38 -7.76
C LEU A 94 -1.97 -0.75 -8.42
N ALA A 95 -3.08 -1.19 -7.81
CA ALA A 95 -3.81 -2.39 -8.20
C ALA A 95 -2.89 -3.64 -8.26
N VAL A 96 -1.94 -3.74 -7.34
CA VAL A 96 -1.03 -4.89 -7.14
C VAL A 96 -1.06 -5.31 -5.68
N GLU A 97 -0.55 -6.50 -5.33
CA GLU A 97 -0.43 -6.93 -3.94
C GLU A 97 1.05 -7.01 -3.54
N PRO A 98 1.64 -5.93 -2.99
CA PRO A 98 3.01 -5.99 -2.49
C PRO A 98 3.11 -6.84 -1.23
N GLU A 99 4.20 -7.58 -1.06
CA GLU A 99 4.39 -8.43 0.13
C GLU A 99 4.77 -7.59 1.36
N LEU A 100 4.03 -7.76 2.47
CA LEU A 100 4.30 -7.06 3.74
C LEU A 100 5.73 -7.30 4.24
N THR A 101 6.23 -8.54 4.16
CA THR A 101 7.60 -8.87 4.57
C THR A 101 8.64 -8.05 3.80
N PHE A 102 8.41 -7.83 2.50
CA PHE A 102 9.32 -7.04 1.67
C PHE A 102 9.27 -5.55 2.06
N ILE A 103 8.07 -5.01 2.29
CA ILE A 103 7.88 -3.63 2.77
C ILE A 103 8.66 -3.43 4.08
N LEU A 104 8.48 -4.30 5.06
CA LEU A 104 9.13 -4.19 6.37
C LEU A 104 10.66 -4.37 6.32
N ARG A 105 11.20 -4.92 5.23
CA ARG A 105 12.64 -5.18 5.07
C ARG A 105 13.30 -4.31 4.00
N ALA A 106 12.55 -3.38 3.39
CA ALA A 106 13.14 -2.56 2.35
C ALA A 106 14.21 -1.64 2.97
N PRO A 107 15.43 -1.66 2.43
CA PRO A 107 16.53 -0.89 2.98
C PRO A 107 16.35 0.62 2.77
N ASP A 108 15.54 1.01 1.79
CA ASP A 108 15.34 2.39 1.37
C ASP A 108 14.10 2.52 0.47
N THR A 109 13.59 3.74 0.28
CA THR A 109 12.38 4.00 -0.53
C THR A 109 12.58 3.64 -2.00
N GLY A 110 13.79 3.81 -2.53
CA GLY A 110 14.14 3.46 -3.91
C GLY A 110 14.10 1.94 -4.16
N THR A 111 14.50 1.11 -3.18
CA THR A 111 14.35 -0.34 -3.30
C THR A 111 12.89 -0.78 -3.26
N LEU A 112 12.05 -0.14 -2.45
CA LEU A 112 10.60 -0.40 -2.47
C LEU A 112 9.98 0.00 -3.81
N ALA A 113 10.32 1.19 -4.35
CA ALA A 113 9.85 1.64 -5.65
C ALA A 113 10.19 0.68 -6.78
N ARG A 114 11.45 0.19 -6.83
CA ARG A 114 11.88 -0.84 -7.79
C ARG A 114 11.14 -2.16 -7.66
N TYR A 115 10.80 -2.55 -6.43
CA TYR A 115 9.99 -3.75 -6.22
C TYR A 115 8.58 -3.57 -6.77
N LEU A 116 7.93 -2.43 -6.52
CA LEU A 116 6.62 -2.10 -7.07
C LEU A 116 6.61 -2.02 -8.59
N ASP A 117 7.68 -1.47 -9.19
CA ASP A 117 7.88 -1.42 -10.64
C ASP A 117 7.83 -2.81 -11.30
N ARG A 118 8.43 -3.81 -10.63
CA ARG A 118 8.42 -5.21 -11.05
C ARG A 118 7.05 -5.88 -10.90
N LEU A 119 6.20 -5.40 -9.99
CA LEU A 119 4.83 -5.91 -9.85
C LEU A 119 3.89 -5.33 -10.92
N LEU A 120 4.10 -4.06 -11.28
CA LEU A 120 3.32 -3.37 -12.32
C LEU A 120 3.67 -3.86 -13.73
N THR A 121 4.94 -4.19 -13.95
CA THR A 121 5.36 -4.78 -15.21
C THR A 121 5.06 -6.27 -15.14
N PRO A 122 4.25 -6.85 -16.06
CA PRO A 122 4.03 -8.28 -16.07
C PRO A 122 5.36 -8.99 -16.36
N SER A 123 6.06 -9.37 -15.29
CA SER A 123 7.15 -10.33 -15.36
C SER A 123 6.50 -11.68 -15.61
N LYS A 124 6.84 -12.35 -16.71
CA LYS A 124 6.48 -13.76 -16.94
C LYS A 124 7.24 -14.70 -15.98
N ALA A 125 7.34 -14.35 -14.70
CA ALA A 125 8.10 -15.10 -13.71
C ALA A 125 7.16 -15.67 -12.64
N GLY A 126 6.80 -16.94 -12.84
CA GLY A 126 6.63 -17.90 -11.75
C GLY A 126 5.25 -18.00 -11.10
N THR A 127 4.27 -18.55 -11.81
CA THR A 127 3.14 -19.27 -11.18
C THR A 127 3.57 -20.68 -10.73
N GLU A 128 4.73 -20.79 -10.09
CA GLU A 128 5.26 -22.07 -9.61
C GLU A 128 5.64 -21.95 -8.14
N GLN A 129 4.63 -21.77 -7.30
CA GLN A 129 4.71 -22.09 -5.87
C GLN A 129 3.33 -22.51 -5.33
N ARG A 130 2.76 -23.54 -5.97
CA ARG A 130 1.84 -24.51 -5.34
C ARG A 130 2.12 -25.90 -5.89
N ASP A 131 3.37 -26.34 -5.81
CA ASP A 131 3.68 -27.77 -5.80
C ASP A 131 5.02 -28.01 -5.11
N ILE A 132 4.94 -28.19 -3.79
CA ILE A 132 5.70 -29.16 -2.97
C ILE A 132 4.90 -29.20 -1.64
N ALA A 133 4.26 -30.30 -1.25
CA ALA A 133 4.75 -31.66 -1.28
C ALA A 133 3.82 -32.64 -2.02
N ASP A 134 4.36 -33.23 -3.08
CA ASP A 134 4.10 -34.58 -3.60
C ASP A 134 4.64 -35.64 -2.58
N PRO A 135 4.49 -36.97 -2.77
CA PRO A 135 3.58 -37.87 -2.08
C PRO A 135 4.35 -39.02 -1.39
N ALA A 136 3.62 -40.08 -1.01
CA ALA A 136 4.10 -41.41 -0.62
C ALA A 136 4.61 -41.60 0.82
N ALA A 137 3.88 -42.42 1.58
CA ALA A 137 4.34 -43.78 1.85
C ALA A 137 3.21 -44.64 2.45
N LYS A 138 2.79 -45.60 1.62
CA LYS A 138 2.40 -46.99 1.92
C LYS A 138 1.18 -47.30 2.80
#